data_AF-G7E2W3-F1
#
_entry.id   AF-G7E2W3-F1
#
_cell.length_a   1.000
_cell.length_b   1.000
_cell.length_c   1.000
_cell.angle_alpha   90.00
_cell.angle_beta   90.00
_cell.angle_gamma   90.00
#
_symmetry.space_group_name_H-M   'P 1'
#
loop_
_entity.id
_entity.type
_entity.pdbx_description
1 polymer ?
#
loop_
_entity_poly.entity_id
_entity_poly.type
_entity_poly.pdbx_seq_one_letter_code
_entity_poly.pdbx_strand_id
1 'polypeptide(L)'
;MNQRDSAFDAALAEEMEVQRASVAMEGGMPSCMKLFDRMFSCHSVRAQVKGYYRLGGTPDCSWHYENFKFCLSVKSLPKPEREEEWIARRARWWTTRRLNGSSEDFWTTRPIQAHLQELRESSAEQ
;
A
#
# COMPACT_ATOMS: atom_id res chain seq x y z
N MET A 1 5.83 24.99 2.11
CA MET A 1 5.48 23.56 2.19
C MET A 1 4.02 23.42 1.80
N ASN A 2 3.73 22.54 0.85
CA ASN A 2 2.38 22.33 0.30
C ASN A 2 1.58 21.48 1.30
N GLN A 3 0.29 21.76 1.51
CA GLN A 3 -0.53 21.03 2.49
C GLN A 3 -0.63 19.52 2.20
N ARG A 4 -0.46 19.14 0.92
CA ARG A 4 -0.39 17.76 0.47
C ARG A 4 0.88 17.04 0.91
N ASP A 5 2.02 17.74 0.95
CA ASP A 5 3.30 17.15 1.35
C ASP A 5 3.29 16.84 2.85
N SER A 6 2.76 17.75 3.68
CA SER A 6 2.63 17.52 5.12
C SER A 6 1.68 16.37 5.48
N ALA A 7 0.60 16.19 4.71
CA ALA A 7 -0.32 15.07 4.90
C ALA A 7 0.32 13.74 4.48
N PHE A 8 1.12 13.74 3.41
CA PHE A 8 1.89 12.57 2.98
C PHE A 8 2.90 12.14 4.03
N ASP A 9 3.66 13.09 4.59
CA ASP A 9 4.68 12.79 5.61
C ASP A 9 4.06 12.22 6.89
N ALA A 10 2.91 12.77 7.33
CA ALA A 10 2.19 12.24 8.49
C ALA A 10 1.69 10.81 8.26
N ALA A 11 1.09 10.53 7.10
CA ALA A 11 0.61 9.20 6.75
C ALA A 11 1.76 8.20 6.53
N LEU A 12 2.92 8.68 6.04
CA LEU A 12 4.12 7.86 5.91
C LEU A 12 4.65 7.43 7.29
N ALA A 13 4.68 8.33 8.27
CA ALA A 13 5.13 8.00 9.62
C ALA A 13 4.24 6.92 10.26
N GLU A 14 2.92 7.00 10.09
CA GLU A 14 1.98 5.96 10.56
C GLU A 14 2.23 4.62 9.84
N GLU A 15 2.34 4.64 8.50
CA GLU A 15 2.59 3.44 7.70
C GLU A 15 3.92 2.77 8.03
N MET A 16 4.96 3.54 8.34
CA MET A 16 6.26 3.00 8.72
C MET A 16 6.16 2.05 9.92
N GLU A 17 5.42 2.42 10.96
CA GLU A 17 5.24 1.56 12.14
C GLU A 17 4.43 0.29 11.81
N VAL A 18 3.38 0.43 11.01
CA VAL A 18 2.57 -0.71 10.55
C VAL A 18 3.40 -1.68 9.70
N GLN A 19 4.20 -1.16 8.76
CA GLN A 19 5.03 -1.98 7.90
C GLN A 19 6.19 -2.63 8.67
N ARG A 20 6.77 -1.96 9.68
CA ARG A 20 7.77 -2.59 10.58
C ARG A 20 7.18 -3.83 11.26
N ALA A 21 5.99 -3.71 11.85
CA ALA A 21 5.31 -4.83 12.48
C ALA A 21 4.96 -5.94 11.47
N SER A 22 4.43 -5.58 10.30
CA SER A 22 4.07 -6.55 9.25
C SER A 22 5.29 -7.32 8.72
N VAL A 23 6.40 -6.62 8.44
CA VAL A 23 7.62 -7.25 7.93
C VAL A 23 8.28 -8.11 9.01
N ALA A 24 8.26 -7.67 10.28
CA ALA A 24 8.72 -8.49 11.40
C ALA A 24 7.92 -9.79 11.53
N MET A 25 6.59 -9.72 11.40
CA MET A 25 5.72 -10.91 11.39
C MET A 25 5.98 -11.85 10.22
N GLU A 26 6.34 -11.33 9.04
CA GLU A 26 6.70 -12.13 7.85
C GLU A 26 8.10 -12.78 7.96
N GLY A 27 8.87 -12.47 9.01
CA GLY A 27 10.24 -12.97 9.21
C GLY A 27 11.30 -12.18 8.46
N GLY A 28 11.04 -10.89 8.17
CA GLY A 28 11.97 -9.98 7.49
C GLY A 28 11.72 -9.84 5.99
N MET A 29 12.68 -9.25 5.29
CA MET A 29 12.58 -9.05 3.83
C MET A 29 12.60 -10.39 3.08
N PRO A 30 11.67 -10.64 2.15
CA PRO A 30 11.65 -11.88 1.38
C PRO A 30 12.86 -11.99 0.43
N SER A 31 13.28 -13.23 0.15
CA SER A 31 14.30 -13.51 -0.87
C SER A 31 13.87 -13.02 -2.25
N CYS A 32 14.83 -12.57 -3.07
CA CYS A 32 14.56 -12.12 -4.43
C CYS A 32 13.91 -13.20 -5.30
N MET A 33 14.16 -14.49 -5.03
CA MET A 33 13.47 -15.56 -5.74
C MET A 33 11.98 -15.63 -5.39
N LYS A 34 11.60 -15.42 -4.12
CA LYS A 34 10.18 -15.34 -3.76
C LYS A 34 9.47 -14.17 -4.43
N LEU A 35 10.18 -13.04 -4.62
CA LEU A 35 9.65 -11.89 -5.34
C LEU A 35 9.54 -12.15 -6.85
N PHE A 36 10.51 -12.86 -7.42
CA PHE A 36 10.44 -13.34 -8.80
C PHE A 36 9.25 -14.27 -9.02
N ASP A 37 9.03 -15.25 -8.14
CA ASP A 37 7.92 -16.19 -8.22
C ASP A 37 6.57 -15.46 -8.17
N ARG A 38 6.45 -14.41 -7.34
CA ARG A 38 5.24 -13.55 -7.30
C ARG A 38 5.03 -12.80 -8.62
N MET A 39 6.08 -12.22 -9.17
CA MET A 39 6.02 -11.54 -10.48
C MET A 39 5.60 -12.51 -11.58
N PHE A 40 6.25 -13.67 -11.67
CA PHE A 40 5.94 -14.68 -12.69
C PHE A 40 4.53 -15.25 -12.52
N SER A 41 4.10 -15.49 -11.27
CA SER A 41 2.74 -15.95 -10.96
C SER A 41 1.67 -14.94 -11.41
N CYS A 42 1.92 -13.63 -11.28
CA CYS A 42 1.03 -12.60 -11.79
C CYS A 42 0.90 -12.66 -13.33
N HIS A 43 2.02 -12.84 -14.04
CA HIS A 43 2.03 -12.98 -15.50
C HIS A 43 1.56 -14.35 -16.01
N SER A 44 1.27 -15.30 -15.12
CA SER A 44 0.79 -16.61 -15.53
C SER A 44 -0.52 -16.52 -16.30
N VAL A 45 -0.70 -17.38 -17.31
CA VAL A 45 -1.92 -17.41 -18.15
C VAL A 45 -3.18 -17.51 -17.28
N ARG A 46 -3.14 -18.32 -16.21
CA ARG A 46 -4.25 -18.48 -15.28
C ARG A 46 -4.64 -17.17 -14.60
N ALA A 47 -3.67 -16.39 -14.14
CA ALA A 47 -3.91 -15.11 -13.49
C ALA A 47 -4.44 -14.08 -14.51
N GLN A 48 -3.87 -14.03 -15.71
CA GLN A 48 -4.30 -13.13 -16.79
C GLN A 48 -5.75 -13.41 -17.22
N VAL A 49 -6.11 -14.67 -17.46
CA VAL A 49 -7.49 -15.06 -17.84
C VAL A 49 -8.49 -14.74 -16.73
N LYS A 50 -8.12 -15.02 -15.47
CA LYS A 50 -8.98 -14.74 -14.31
C LYS A 50 -9.20 -13.23 -14.12
N GLY A 51 -8.14 -12.43 -14.28
CA GLY A 51 -8.23 -10.97 -14.22
C GLY A 51 -9.14 -10.44 -15.31
N TYR A 52 -8.93 -10.91 -16.55
CA TYR A 52 -9.76 -10.52 -17.69
C TYR A 52 -11.24 -10.87 -17.49
N TYR A 53 -11.53 -12.08 -17.01
CA TYR A 53 -12.91 -12.52 -16.75
C TYR A 53 -13.61 -11.72 -15.64
N ARG A 54 -12.90 -11.37 -14.55
CA ARG A 54 -13.51 -10.70 -13.38
C ARG A 54 -13.55 -9.19 -13.48
N LEU A 55 -12.49 -8.59 -14.00
CA LEU A 55 -12.27 -7.14 -13.99
C LEU A 55 -12.38 -6.53 -15.40
N GLY A 56 -12.48 -7.35 -16.45
CA GLY A 56 -12.55 -6.88 -17.84
C GLY A 56 -11.22 -6.43 -18.44
N GLY A 57 -10.10 -6.71 -17.77
CA GLY A 57 -8.77 -6.29 -18.20
C GLY A 57 -7.65 -7.16 -17.63
N THR A 58 -6.43 -7.00 -18.17
CA THR A 58 -5.25 -7.65 -17.61
C THR A 58 -4.92 -7.05 -16.25
N PRO A 59 -4.60 -7.87 -15.23
CA PRO A 59 -4.20 -7.35 -13.93
C PRO A 59 -2.88 -6.56 -14.07
N ASP A 60 -2.76 -5.50 -13.28
CA ASP A 60 -1.53 -4.71 -13.21
C ASP A 60 -0.47 -5.45 -12.37
N CYS A 61 0.55 -5.98 -13.05
CA CYS A 61 1.68 -6.68 -12.44
C CYS A 61 2.90 -5.79 -12.18
N SER A 62 2.82 -4.48 -12.46
CA SER A 62 3.94 -3.53 -12.36
C SER A 62 4.58 -3.53 -10.97
N TRP A 63 3.77 -3.50 -9.91
CA TRP A 63 4.25 -3.52 -8.52
C TRP A 63 5.10 -4.76 -8.18
N HIS A 64 4.74 -5.94 -8.70
CA HIS A 64 5.52 -7.15 -8.46
C HIS A 64 6.86 -7.12 -9.20
N TYR A 65 6.86 -6.61 -10.42
CA TYR A 65 8.08 -6.41 -11.20
C TYR A 65 9.03 -5.41 -10.53
N GLU A 66 8.50 -4.28 -10.06
CA GLU A 66 9.30 -3.28 -9.35
C GLU A 66 9.90 -3.79 -8.05
N ASN A 67 9.16 -4.61 -7.30
CA ASN A 67 9.69 -5.25 -6.09
C ASN A 67 10.84 -6.21 -6.40
N PHE A 68 10.74 -6.98 -7.48
CA PHE A 68 11.82 -7.84 -7.94
C PHE A 68 13.06 -7.00 -8.34
N LYS A 69 12.87 -5.95 -9.13
CA LYS A 69 13.94 -5.03 -9.54
C LYS A 69 14.62 -4.38 -8.31
N PHE A 70 13.83 -3.93 -7.35
CA PHE A 70 14.33 -3.34 -6.11
C PHE A 70 15.17 -4.33 -5.30
N CYS A 71 14.71 -5.58 -5.17
CA CYS A 71 15.47 -6.61 -4.47
C CYS A 71 16.86 -6.83 -5.10
N LEU A 72 16.94 -6.79 -6.42
CA LEU A 72 18.22 -6.88 -7.13
C LEU A 72 19.10 -5.65 -6.88
N SER A 73 18.53 -4.44 -6.82
CA SER A 73 19.32 -3.21 -6.57
C SER A 73 19.87 -3.13 -5.16
N VAL A 74 19.13 -3.62 -4.15
CA VAL A 74 19.58 -3.59 -2.74
C VAL A 74 20.34 -4.84 -2.32
N LYS A 75 20.58 -5.80 -3.22
CA LYS A 75 21.19 -7.09 -2.87
C LYS A 75 22.56 -6.96 -2.21
N SER A 76 23.34 -5.95 -2.57
CA SER A 76 24.68 -5.66 -2.06
C SER A 76 24.71 -5.09 -0.65
N LEU A 77 23.60 -4.57 -0.14
CA LEU A 77 23.52 -3.97 1.19
C LEU A 77 23.48 -5.05 2.30
N PRO A 78 23.94 -4.73 3.52
CA PRO A 78 23.84 -5.63 4.67
C PRO A 78 22.37 -5.90 5.03
N LYS A 79 22.11 -7.07 5.64
CA LYS A 79 20.75 -7.51 6.02
C LYS A 79 19.90 -6.46 6.75
N PRO A 80 20.37 -5.80 7.83
CA PRO A 80 19.55 -4.83 8.57
C PRO A 80 19.15 -3.61 7.71
N GLU A 81 20.08 -3.07 6.94
CA GLU A 81 19.84 -1.91 6.07
C GLU A 81 18.86 -2.24 4.94
N ARG A 82 18.95 -3.45 4.38
CA ARG A 82 17.99 -3.92 3.36
C ARG A 82 16.57 -4.01 3.89
N GLU A 83 16.41 -4.47 5.13
CA GLU A 83 15.09 -4.59 5.75
C GLU A 83 14.46 -3.22 6.00
N GLU A 84 15.26 -2.27 6.48
CA GLU A 84 14.80 -0.89 6.69
C GLU A 84 14.38 -0.22 5.37
N GLU A 85 15.20 -0.35 4.33
CA GLU A 85 14.88 0.17 2.99
C GLU A 85 13.64 -0.50 2.38
N TRP A 86 13.47 -1.79 2.62
CA TRP A 86 12.28 -2.54 2.19
C TRP A 86 11.01 -2.03 2.88
N ILE A 87 11.07 -1.79 4.20
CA ILE A 87 9.97 -1.23 4.99
C ILE A 87 9.64 0.17 4.48
N ALA A 88 10.66 1.03 4.31
CA ALA A 88 10.47 2.40 3.83
C ALA A 88 9.83 2.46 2.44
N ARG A 89 10.23 1.56 1.54
CA ARG A 89 9.62 1.44 0.21
C ARG A 89 8.16 1.01 0.29
N ARG A 90 7.85 -0.02 1.10
CA ARG A 90 6.48 -0.51 1.28
C ARG A 90 5.59 0.58 1.88
N ALA A 91 6.08 1.27 2.91
CA ALA A 91 5.36 2.35 3.57
C ALA A 91 4.98 3.43 2.56
N ARG A 92 5.94 3.94 1.78
CA ARG A 92 5.67 4.93 0.70
C ARG A 92 4.59 4.49 -0.27
N TRP A 93 4.64 3.24 -0.73
CA TRP A 93 3.64 2.72 -1.66
C TRP A 93 2.24 2.61 -1.05
N TRP A 94 2.15 2.16 0.20
CA TRP A 94 0.88 2.11 0.93
C TRP A 94 0.33 3.51 1.23
N THR A 95 1.19 4.47 1.58
CA THR A 95 0.82 5.88 1.76
C THR A 95 0.20 6.44 0.49
N THR A 96 0.83 6.24 -0.68
CA THR A 96 0.25 6.69 -1.96
C THR A 96 -1.12 6.08 -2.20
N ARG A 97 -1.31 4.79 -1.90
CA ARG A 97 -2.61 4.12 -2.06
C ARG A 97 -3.68 4.62 -1.11
N ARG A 98 -3.35 4.87 0.16
CA ARG A 98 -4.29 5.42 1.14
C ARG A 98 -4.74 6.82 0.73
N LEU A 99 -3.83 7.66 0.24
CA LEU A 99 -4.15 9.02 -0.17
C LEU A 99 -4.85 9.12 -1.53
N ASN A 100 -4.70 8.13 -2.41
CA ASN A 100 -5.39 8.11 -3.71
C ASN A 100 -6.88 7.77 -3.60
N GLY A 101 -7.40 7.60 -2.38
CA GLY A 101 -8.81 7.39 -2.08
C GLY A 101 -9.21 5.92 -2.09
N SER A 102 -10.02 5.55 -1.10
CA SER A 102 -10.69 4.25 -1.02
C SER A 102 -12.14 4.37 -1.50
N SER A 103 -12.76 3.27 -1.92
CA SER A 103 -14.21 3.22 -2.11
C SER A 103 -15.00 3.57 -0.84
N GLU A 104 -14.33 3.51 0.32
CA GLU A 104 -14.91 3.90 1.60
C GLU A 104 -15.16 5.42 1.71
N ASP A 105 -14.30 6.24 1.08
CA ASP A 105 -14.42 7.71 1.08
C ASP A 105 -15.67 8.21 0.35
N PHE A 106 -16.25 7.36 -0.52
CA PHE A 106 -17.52 7.68 -1.16
C PHE A 106 -18.69 7.70 -0.15
N TRP A 107 -18.64 6.91 0.93
CA TRP A 107 -19.74 6.85 1.89
C TRP A 107 -19.83 8.13 2.72
N THR A 108 -18.69 8.70 3.12
CA THR A 108 -18.59 9.96 3.89
C THR A 108 -19.08 11.17 3.11
N THR A 109 -19.10 11.09 1.78
CA THR A 109 -19.60 12.18 0.92
C THR A 109 -21.14 12.20 0.83
N ARG A 110 -21.85 11.23 1.41
CA ARG A 110 -23.31 11.20 1.35
C ARG A 110 -23.93 12.28 2.24
N PRO A 111 -24.92 13.06 1.76
CA PRO A 111 -25.52 14.18 2.49
C PRO A 111 -26.16 13.77 3.83
N ILE A 112 -26.65 12.52 3.92
CA ILE A 112 -27.24 11.98 5.15
C ILE A 112 -26.17 11.83 6.25
N GLN A 113 -24.94 11.46 5.92
CA GLN A 113 -23.88 11.33 6.92
C GLN A 113 -23.37 12.68 7.41
N ALA A 114 -23.27 13.68 6.52
CA ALA A 114 -22.96 15.05 6.91
C ALA A 114 -23.99 15.59 7.91
N HIS A 115 -25.27 15.38 7.64
CA HIS A 115 -26.34 15.76 8.55
C HIS A 115 -26.29 15.02 9.90
N LEU A 116 -25.96 13.71 9.89
CA LEU A 116 -25.78 12.94 11.13
C LEU A 116 -24.56 13.39 11.94
N GLN A 117 -23.49 13.86 11.29
CA GLN A 117 -22.33 14.45 11.97
C GLN A 117 -22.70 15.76 12.65
N GLU A 118 -23.38 16.67 11.95
CA GLU A 118 -23.88 17.93 12.52
C GLU A 118 -24.77 17.68 13.75
N LEU A 119 -25.68 16.69 13.66
CA LEU A 119 -26.52 16.30 14.79
C LEU A 119 -25.69 15.78 15.96
N ARG A 120 -24.66 14.96 15.71
CA ARG A 120 -23.79 14.39 16.74
C ARG A 120 -22.98 15.47 17.46
N GLU A 121 -22.47 16.45 16.72
CA GLU A 121 -21.75 17.60 17.25
C GLU A 121 -22.67 18.48 18.11
N SER A 122 -23.90 18.74 17.65
CA SER A 122 -24.89 19.52 18.43
C SER A 122 -25.29 18.86 19.75
N SER A 123 -25.29 17.52 19.81
CA SER A 123 -25.57 16.76 21.02
C SER A 123 -24.36 16.56 21.94
N ALA A 124 -23.14 16.92 21.50
CA ALA A 124 -21.93 16.89 22.33
C ALA A 124 -21.69 18.23 23.05
N GLU A 125 -22.34 19.31 22.59
CA GLU A 125 -22.30 20.65 23.20
C GLU A 125 -23.43 20.90 24.21
N GLN A 126 -24.42 20.01 24.30
CA GLN A 126 -25.47 20.00 25.33
C GLN A 126 -25.10 19.08 26.50
#